data_AF-A0A0A8F147-F1
#
_entry.id   AF-A0A0A8F147-F1
#
_cell.length_a   1.000
_cell.length_b   1.000
_cell.length_c   1.000
_cell.angle_alpha   90.00
_cell.angle_beta   90.00
_cell.angle_gamma   90.00
#
_symmetry.space_group_name_H-M   'P 1'
#
loop_
_entity.id
_entity.type
_entity.pdbx_description
1 polymer ?
#
loop_
_entity_poly.entity_id
_entity_poly.type
_entity_poly.pdbx_seq_one_letter_code
_entity_poly.pdbx_strand_id
1 'polypeptide(L)'
;MHPTASDAPLSVTSQTTPPTRFMVSTPTEVRRGSIFLTFAKPAAAPDVTCTGISVSLPRGDAATDLVNDEPRANYMLIDDYPRDSTGATWSVLRLPAAPVPTAPEWGEAPGHEFANIFDPRDDLYYKTGGLVPKDSALVVDYGVGQDIVNLDIGTGIDHRYKVQMLRLQSSMDGLIWDDLDTDPVQDTSRIERVFDPPLHARFLRILTVVDPSNEGYAVVRRFLINQGAQTRSDDDTVTFVCTPDEGEAVFDGSREFTLILSSIPVNQTPGAATLGITQTVIADGGEDHHTTSLDGFEKADSAFVFENFSSEQTRVGNGEHVTLHWTGSPENTEYHLSWDDRTERISVPAARDCSFDTVDLPGFAGLSRTTTFVLDAQTTNSSAQTVHHYQSTTVTVTDPDIEATSLTATGRIAVREGGTDTFLARSDDASTQALTTRAEGDVTVIA
;
A
#
# COMPACT_ATOMS: atom_id res chain seq x y z
N MET A 1 20.55 31.12 22.96
CA MET A 1 21.03 30.69 21.63
C MET A 1 19.87 29.93 21.03
N HIS A 2 19.20 30.49 20.02
CA HIS A 2 18.25 29.70 19.24
C HIS A 2 19.07 28.66 18.48
N PRO A 3 18.70 27.36 18.53
CA PRO A 3 19.35 26.37 17.68
C PRO A 3 19.10 26.80 16.23
N THR A 4 20.15 26.81 15.42
CA THR A 4 20.08 26.96 13.96
C THR A 4 19.07 25.95 13.43
N ALA A 5 17.90 26.43 13.00
CA ALA A 5 16.84 25.60 12.46
C ALA A 5 17.28 25.12 11.07
N SER A 6 17.35 23.80 10.90
CA SER A 6 17.74 23.18 9.65
C SER A 6 16.66 23.37 8.57
N ASP A 7 17.06 23.69 7.34
CA ASP A 7 16.23 23.62 6.12
C ASP A 7 16.18 22.22 5.52
N ALA A 8 16.73 21.21 6.21
CA ALA A 8 16.68 19.83 5.75
C ALA A 8 15.30 19.20 6.07
N PRO A 9 14.68 18.47 5.11
CA PRO A 9 13.47 17.71 5.38
C PRO A 9 13.73 16.54 6.34
N LEU A 10 12.67 16.06 6.99
CA LEU A 10 12.68 14.81 7.74
C LEU A 10 12.90 13.63 6.78
N SER A 11 13.60 12.62 7.30
CA SER A 11 13.66 11.31 6.65
C SER A 11 12.34 10.57 6.80
N VAL A 12 11.91 9.87 5.76
CA VAL A 12 10.68 9.06 5.75
C VAL A 12 11.03 7.62 5.43
N THR A 13 10.46 6.70 6.21
CA THR A 13 10.49 5.25 5.93
C THR A 13 9.07 4.72 5.86
N SER A 14 8.83 3.73 5.00
CA SER A 14 7.52 3.09 4.84
C SER A 14 7.55 1.60 5.19
N GLN A 15 6.43 1.12 5.71
CA GLN A 15 6.09 -0.30 5.83
C GLN A 15 4.64 -0.51 5.35
N THR A 16 4.37 -1.63 4.68
CA THR A 16 3.03 -2.00 4.22
C THR A 16 2.56 -3.27 4.91
N THR A 17 1.23 -3.48 5.01
CA THR A 17 0.67 -4.77 5.45
C THR A 17 -0.34 -5.31 4.43
N PRO A 18 -0.20 -6.59 3.99
CA PRO A 18 0.87 -7.55 4.32
C PRO A 18 2.25 -7.12 3.74
N PRO A 19 3.37 -7.60 4.34
CA PRO A 19 4.70 -6.95 4.34
C PRO A 19 5.46 -6.90 3.01
N THR A 20 4.81 -7.08 1.87
CA THR A 20 5.50 -7.17 0.58
C THR A 20 4.76 -6.49 -0.57
N ARG A 21 3.43 -6.62 -0.68
CA ARG A 21 2.63 -6.09 -1.81
C ARG A 21 1.17 -5.91 -1.38
N PHE A 22 0.48 -4.92 -1.94
CA PHE A 22 -0.97 -4.83 -1.89
C PHE A 22 -1.61 -5.87 -2.82
N MET A 23 -2.80 -6.33 -2.44
CA MET A 23 -3.67 -7.05 -3.35
C MET A 23 -4.57 -6.05 -4.08
N VAL A 24 -4.65 -6.13 -5.41
CA VAL A 24 -5.60 -5.33 -6.19
C VAL A 24 -7.03 -5.75 -5.90
N SER A 25 -7.95 -4.81 -5.97
CA SER A 25 -9.37 -5.10 -5.92
C SER A 25 -9.83 -5.87 -7.16
N THR A 26 -10.99 -6.52 -7.05
CA THR A 26 -11.71 -7.08 -8.19
C THR A 26 -13.02 -6.32 -8.40
N PRO A 27 -13.71 -6.47 -9.54
CA PRO A 27 -15.04 -5.88 -9.74
C PRO A 27 -16.08 -6.27 -8.67
N THR A 28 -15.84 -7.37 -7.95
CA THR A 28 -16.78 -7.94 -6.96
C THR A 28 -16.30 -7.83 -5.51
N GLU A 29 -15.04 -7.46 -5.28
CA GLU A 29 -14.43 -7.44 -3.94
C GLU A 29 -13.38 -6.34 -3.84
N VAL A 30 -13.56 -5.42 -2.88
CA VAL A 30 -12.59 -4.36 -2.60
C VAL A 30 -11.52 -4.88 -1.63
N ARG A 31 -10.27 -4.96 -2.10
CA ARG A 31 -9.12 -5.27 -1.26
C ARG A 31 -8.65 -4.02 -0.54
N ARG A 32 -8.23 -4.19 0.72
CA ARG A 32 -7.79 -3.10 1.59
C ARG A 32 -6.39 -3.34 2.09
N GLY A 33 -5.57 -2.30 2.09
CA GLY A 33 -4.20 -2.31 2.59
C GLY A 33 -3.97 -1.28 3.69
N SER A 34 -2.82 -1.37 4.36
CA SER A 34 -2.36 -0.31 5.26
C SER A 34 -0.92 0.11 4.94
N ILE A 35 -0.62 1.37 5.19
CA ILE A 35 0.69 2.00 5.06
C ILE A 35 1.06 2.63 6.40
N PHE A 36 2.28 2.37 6.85
CA PHE A 36 2.90 2.99 8.01
C PHE A 36 4.04 3.86 7.49
N LEU A 37 3.98 5.16 7.75
CA LEU A 37 5.01 6.13 7.38
C LEU A 37 5.63 6.69 8.65
N THR A 38 6.93 6.46 8.86
CA THR A 38 7.66 7.01 10.00
C THR A 38 8.57 8.14 9.56
N PHE A 39 8.39 9.30 10.18
CA PHE A 39 9.11 10.54 9.95
C PHE A 39 10.07 10.79 11.12
N ALA A 40 11.34 11.01 10.81
CA ALA A 40 12.39 11.22 11.81
C ALA A 40 13.50 12.14 11.31
N LYS A 41 14.25 12.75 12.25
CA LYS A 41 15.44 13.55 11.90
C LYS A 41 16.49 12.66 11.21
N PRO A 42 17.06 13.08 10.07
CA PRO A 42 18.21 12.38 9.49
C PRO A 42 19.39 12.37 10.48
N ALA A 43 20.09 11.23 10.62
CA ALA A 43 21.10 11.03 11.66
C ALA A 43 22.26 12.04 11.68
N ALA A 44 22.54 12.71 10.55
CA ALA A 44 23.59 13.72 10.41
C ALA A 44 23.06 15.16 10.26
N ALA A 45 21.75 15.38 10.33
CA ALA A 45 21.13 16.70 10.17
C ALA A 45 21.03 17.45 11.52
N PRO A 46 21.05 18.80 11.48
CA PRO A 46 20.63 19.62 12.62
C PRO A 46 19.15 19.39 12.94
N ASP A 47 18.71 19.86 14.10
CA ASP A 47 17.32 19.72 14.53
C ASP A 47 16.37 20.42 13.55
N VAL A 48 15.26 19.75 13.26
CA VAL A 48 14.27 20.19 12.27
C VAL A 48 13.00 20.59 12.99
N THR A 49 12.51 21.81 12.76
CA THR A 49 11.20 22.23 13.27
C THR A 49 10.18 22.09 12.16
N CYS A 50 9.19 21.22 12.35
CA CYS A 50 8.16 20.90 11.36
C CYS A 50 6.80 21.47 11.79
N THR A 51 6.10 22.14 10.88
CA THR A 51 4.74 22.68 11.12
C THR A 51 3.66 21.86 10.43
N GLY A 52 4.01 21.04 9.43
CA GLY A 52 3.03 20.15 8.79
C GLY A 52 3.63 19.12 7.86
N ILE A 53 2.91 18.01 7.68
CA ILE A 53 3.25 16.91 6.79
C ILE A 53 2.02 16.55 5.94
N SER A 54 2.14 16.64 4.64
CA SER A 54 1.10 16.22 3.68
C SER A 54 1.53 14.94 2.97
N VAL A 55 0.64 13.96 2.89
CA VAL A 55 0.83 12.68 2.18
C VAL A 55 -0.27 12.51 1.14
N SER A 56 0.11 12.36 -0.12
CA SER A 56 -0.80 12.24 -1.26
C SER A 56 -0.71 10.85 -1.88
N LEU A 57 -1.85 10.19 -2.00
CA LEU A 57 -2.02 8.88 -2.63
C LEU A 57 -2.63 9.06 -4.02
N PRO A 58 -2.04 8.51 -5.10
CA PRO A 58 -2.64 8.57 -6.42
C PRO A 58 -3.93 7.73 -6.46
N ARG A 59 -4.98 8.30 -7.04
CA ARG A 59 -6.34 7.77 -7.12
C ARG A 59 -6.69 7.51 -8.58
N GLY A 60 -7.35 6.39 -8.83
CA GLY A 60 -7.79 5.98 -10.15
C GLY A 60 -7.59 4.49 -10.37
N ASP A 61 -7.84 4.03 -11.59
CA ASP A 61 -7.72 2.62 -11.98
C ASP A 61 -6.48 2.34 -12.85
N ALA A 62 -5.51 3.25 -12.97
CA ALA A 62 -4.27 2.99 -13.68
C ALA A 62 -3.28 2.14 -12.85
N ALA A 63 -2.29 1.55 -13.52
CA ALA A 63 -1.24 0.78 -12.86
C ALA A 63 -0.47 1.61 -11.81
N THR A 64 -0.36 2.93 -12.04
CA THR A 64 0.32 3.92 -11.18
C THR A 64 -0.52 4.40 -10.00
N ASP A 65 -1.83 4.15 -10.01
CA ASP A 65 -2.73 4.65 -8.97
C ASP A 65 -2.82 3.64 -7.83
N LEU A 66 -2.83 4.09 -6.58
CA LEU A 66 -2.92 3.17 -5.44
C LEU A 66 -4.37 2.92 -5.05
N VAL A 67 -5.18 3.97 -5.07
CA VAL A 67 -6.50 4.01 -4.47
C VAL A 67 -7.58 3.88 -5.53
N ASN A 68 -8.56 3.01 -5.30
CA ASN A 68 -9.73 2.89 -6.17
C ASN A 68 -10.68 4.09 -6.07
N ASP A 69 -11.62 4.18 -7.00
CA ASP A 69 -12.59 5.28 -7.07
C ASP A 69 -13.79 5.13 -6.09
N GLU A 70 -13.68 4.29 -5.05
CA GLU A 70 -14.82 3.94 -4.22
C GLU A 70 -15.28 5.12 -3.33
N PRO A 71 -16.55 5.57 -3.42
CA PRO A 71 -17.12 6.65 -2.60
C PRO A 71 -17.25 6.30 -1.10
N ARG A 72 -16.79 5.11 -0.69
CA ARG A 72 -16.90 4.53 0.66
C ARG A 72 -15.56 4.17 1.27
N ALA A 73 -14.48 4.78 0.79
CA ALA A 73 -13.18 4.64 1.42
C ALA A 73 -13.21 5.28 2.83
N ASN A 74 -13.68 4.52 3.82
CA ASN A 74 -13.42 4.78 5.23
C ASN A 74 -11.93 4.51 5.43
N TYR A 75 -11.11 5.51 5.18
CA TYR A 75 -9.73 5.52 5.66
C TYR A 75 -9.83 5.57 7.18
N MET A 76 -9.60 4.45 7.83
CA MET A 76 -9.42 4.46 9.27
C MET A 76 -8.01 4.94 9.52
N LEU A 77 -7.87 6.14 10.09
CA LEU A 77 -6.71 6.42 10.92
C LEU A 77 -6.84 5.49 12.12
N ILE A 78 -5.84 4.63 12.37
CA ILE A 78 -5.93 3.65 13.48
C ILE A 78 -5.94 4.39 14.83
N ASP A 79 -5.43 5.61 14.87
CA ASP A 79 -5.61 6.55 15.97
C ASP A 79 -6.21 7.86 15.43
N ASP A 80 -7.38 8.27 15.94
CA ASP A 80 -7.98 9.58 15.64
C ASP A 80 -7.11 10.76 16.11
N TYR A 81 -6.08 10.46 16.93
CA TYR A 81 -5.06 11.39 17.43
C TYR A 81 -3.70 10.68 17.43
N PRO A 82 -3.00 10.59 16.28
CA PRO A 82 -1.67 10.01 16.26
C PRO A 82 -0.76 10.79 17.21
N ARG A 83 -0.04 10.04 18.04
CA ARG A 83 0.96 10.60 18.95
C ARG A 83 2.35 10.32 18.39
N ASP A 84 3.23 11.31 18.50
CA ASP A 84 4.64 11.06 18.29
C ASP A 84 5.27 10.32 19.48
N SER A 85 6.55 9.95 19.34
CA SER A 85 7.30 9.24 20.38
C SER A 85 7.44 10.00 21.70
N THR A 86 7.15 11.31 21.73
CA THR A 86 7.12 12.12 22.95
C THR A 86 5.73 12.15 23.61
N GLY A 87 4.71 11.63 22.92
CA GLY A 87 3.32 11.58 23.37
C GLY A 87 2.48 12.80 22.99
N ALA A 88 3.06 13.74 22.23
CA ALA A 88 2.38 14.92 21.72
C ALA A 88 1.43 14.54 20.57
N THR A 89 0.26 15.18 20.54
CA THR A 89 -0.82 14.86 19.60
C THR A 89 -0.68 15.62 18.30
N TRP A 90 -1.11 14.97 17.23
CA TRP A 90 -1.16 15.53 15.88
C TRP A 90 -2.60 15.43 15.36
N SER A 91 -3.07 16.51 14.77
CA SER A 91 -4.31 16.53 14.01
C SER A 91 -4.05 16.00 12.61
N VAL A 92 -4.96 15.18 12.09
CA VAL A 92 -4.89 14.68 10.71
C VAL A 92 -6.16 15.04 9.98
N LEU A 93 -6.02 15.84 8.93
CA LEU A 93 -7.10 16.23 8.04
C LEU A 93 -6.94 15.52 6.69
N ARG A 94 -7.91 14.70 6.32
CA ARG A 94 -8.03 14.25 4.93
C ARG A 94 -8.59 15.40 4.11
N LEU A 95 -7.81 15.89 3.15
CA LEU A 95 -8.31 16.84 2.15
C LEU A 95 -9.30 16.10 1.23
N PRO A 96 -10.48 16.66 0.96
CA PRO A 96 -11.40 16.04 0.02
C PRO A 96 -10.70 15.83 -1.32
N ALA A 97 -10.97 14.70 -1.98
CA ALA A 97 -10.70 14.60 -3.41
C ALA A 97 -11.50 15.72 -4.09
N ALA A 98 -10.96 16.31 -5.16
CA ALA A 98 -11.62 17.41 -5.86
C ALA A 98 -13.12 17.10 -6.02
N PRO A 99 -14.02 17.98 -5.55
CA PRO A 99 -15.45 17.73 -5.60
C PRO A 99 -15.83 17.42 -7.06
N VAL A 100 -16.48 16.29 -7.31
CA VAL A 100 -16.93 15.95 -8.67
C VAL A 100 -18.12 16.84 -8.98
N PRO A 101 -17.96 17.87 -9.82
CA PRO A 101 -19.05 18.76 -10.10
C PRO A 101 -20.02 18.06 -11.04
N THR A 102 -21.25 17.83 -10.61
CA THR A 102 -22.30 17.56 -11.59
C THR A 102 -22.63 18.89 -12.25
N ALA A 103 -22.32 19.04 -13.54
CA ALA A 103 -22.58 20.27 -14.26
C ALA A 103 -24.05 20.71 -14.03
N PRO A 104 -24.30 21.94 -13.58
CA PRO A 104 -25.66 22.40 -13.30
C PRO A 104 -26.51 22.36 -14.57
N GLU A 105 -27.79 22.03 -14.44
CA GLU A 105 -28.73 21.86 -15.56
C GLU A 105 -28.85 23.09 -16.48
N TRP A 106 -28.44 24.27 -15.99
CA TRP A 106 -28.52 25.56 -16.70
C TRP A 106 -27.28 25.87 -17.56
N GLY A 107 -26.33 24.93 -17.62
CA GLY A 107 -25.10 25.06 -18.38
C GLY A 107 -24.15 26.11 -17.83
N GLU A 108 -23.03 26.25 -18.51
CA GLU A 108 -21.90 27.09 -18.10
C GLU A 108 -21.62 28.12 -19.19
N ALA A 109 -21.36 29.37 -18.81
CA ALA A 109 -20.86 30.35 -19.75
C ALA A 109 -19.39 30.00 -20.11
N PRO A 110 -18.98 30.06 -21.39
CA PRO A 110 -17.60 29.74 -21.79
C PRO A 110 -16.57 30.58 -21.02
N GLY A 111 -15.56 29.94 -20.43
CA GLY A 111 -14.55 30.57 -19.60
C GLY A 111 -14.99 30.86 -18.16
N HIS A 112 -16.20 30.42 -17.79
CA HIS A 112 -16.79 30.56 -16.45
C HIS A 112 -17.41 29.24 -16.00
N GLU A 113 -16.63 28.18 -16.12
CA GLU A 113 -16.97 26.79 -15.81
C GLU A 113 -17.26 26.59 -14.32
N PHE A 114 -18.06 25.58 -13.98
CA PHE A 114 -18.44 25.31 -12.59
C PHE A 114 -17.23 24.99 -11.71
N ALA A 115 -16.22 24.31 -12.26
CA ALA A 115 -14.99 23.96 -11.54
C ALA A 115 -14.25 25.19 -10.96
N ASN A 116 -14.46 26.38 -11.53
CA ASN A 116 -13.82 27.61 -11.08
C ASN A 116 -14.22 28.01 -9.65
N ILE A 117 -15.36 27.55 -9.12
CA ILE A 117 -15.78 27.87 -7.75
C ILE A 117 -14.90 27.23 -6.67
N PHE A 118 -14.07 26.25 -7.03
CA PHE A 118 -13.15 25.59 -6.10
C PHE A 118 -11.76 26.23 -6.11
N ASP A 119 -11.52 27.18 -7.02
CA ASP A 119 -10.30 27.96 -7.02
C ASP A 119 -10.40 29.10 -5.98
N PRO A 120 -9.39 29.30 -5.13
CA PRO A 120 -9.41 30.39 -4.14
C PRO A 120 -9.30 31.79 -4.78
N ARG A 121 -8.98 31.90 -6.07
CA ARG A 121 -8.85 33.19 -6.76
C ARG A 121 -10.20 33.76 -7.17
N ASP A 122 -10.47 35.00 -6.79
CA ASP A 122 -11.73 35.70 -7.11
C ASP A 122 -11.91 36.08 -8.60
N ASP A 123 -10.87 35.93 -9.43
CA ASP A 123 -10.91 36.22 -10.87
C ASP A 123 -11.42 35.04 -11.71
N LEU A 124 -11.43 33.83 -11.13
CA LEU A 124 -12.09 32.66 -11.69
C LEU A 124 -13.44 32.47 -11.00
N TYR A 125 -14.51 32.29 -11.78
CA TYR A 125 -15.85 32.13 -11.24
C TYR A 125 -16.71 31.30 -12.17
N TYR A 126 -17.75 30.70 -11.59
CA TYR A 126 -18.84 30.08 -12.30
C TYR A 126 -19.89 31.13 -12.67
N LYS A 127 -20.35 31.09 -13.92
CA LYS A 127 -21.50 31.87 -14.40
C LYS A 127 -22.43 30.96 -15.17
N THR A 128 -23.72 31.04 -14.84
CA THR A 128 -24.75 30.26 -15.54
C THR A 128 -24.82 30.65 -17.02
N GLY A 129 -25.03 29.65 -17.89
CA GLY A 129 -25.23 29.89 -19.32
C GLY A 129 -26.57 30.56 -19.66
N GLY A 130 -27.53 30.52 -18.74
CA GLY A 130 -28.87 31.08 -18.88
C GLY A 130 -29.46 31.61 -17.57
N LEU A 131 -30.73 32.00 -17.65
CA LEU A 131 -31.51 32.45 -16.50
C LEU A 131 -31.72 31.30 -15.51
N VAL A 132 -31.54 31.58 -14.22
CA VAL A 132 -31.77 30.64 -13.13
C VAL A 132 -33.20 30.80 -12.62
N PRO A 133 -34.06 29.78 -12.77
CA PRO A 133 -35.41 29.82 -12.21
C PRO A 133 -35.38 29.93 -10.68
N LYS A 134 -36.46 30.45 -10.09
CA LYS A 134 -36.75 30.25 -8.67
C LYS A 134 -36.74 28.75 -8.32
N ASP A 135 -36.35 28.43 -7.08
CA ASP A 135 -36.31 27.07 -6.52
C ASP A 135 -35.27 26.16 -7.21
N SER A 136 -34.22 26.79 -7.73
CA SER A 136 -33.08 26.13 -8.38
C SER A 136 -31.94 25.94 -7.40
N ALA A 137 -31.26 24.79 -7.47
CA ALA A 137 -30.17 24.45 -6.55
C ALA A 137 -28.82 24.23 -7.24
N LEU A 138 -27.80 24.98 -6.81
CA LEU A 138 -26.41 24.63 -7.09
C LEU A 138 -25.96 23.59 -6.06
N VAL A 139 -25.66 22.37 -6.48
CA VAL A 139 -25.27 21.27 -5.58
C VAL A 139 -23.79 20.96 -5.75
N VAL A 140 -23.08 20.87 -4.64
CA VAL A 140 -21.71 20.37 -4.54
C VAL A 140 -21.76 19.02 -3.84
N ASP A 141 -21.32 17.96 -4.53
CA ASP A 141 -21.06 16.66 -3.94
C ASP A 141 -19.56 16.55 -3.63
N TYR A 142 -19.23 16.38 -2.35
CA TYR A 142 -17.85 16.15 -1.93
C TYR A 142 -17.43 14.67 -2.03
N GLY A 143 -18.31 13.81 -2.54
CA GLY A 143 -18.10 12.39 -2.76
C GLY A 143 -18.20 11.54 -1.49
N VAL A 144 -17.84 12.09 -0.34
CA VAL A 144 -17.88 11.43 0.99
C VAL A 144 -18.47 12.36 2.04
N GLY A 145 -19.06 11.78 3.09
CA GLY A 145 -19.41 12.54 4.30
C GLY A 145 -18.16 13.01 5.02
N GLN A 146 -18.12 14.28 5.42
CA GLN A 146 -16.99 14.88 6.09
C GLN A 146 -17.45 15.93 7.10
N ASP A 147 -16.55 16.25 8.03
CA ASP A 147 -16.77 17.33 8.99
C ASP A 147 -16.32 18.67 8.39
N ILE A 148 -17.27 19.59 8.31
CA ILE A 148 -17.10 20.93 7.78
C ILE A 148 -17.05 21.88 8.97
N VAL A 149 -15.87 22.45 9.21
CA VAL A 149 -15.60 23.40 10.28
C VAL A 149 -15.82 24.82 9.80
N ASN A 150 -15.48 25.12 8.55
CA ASN A 150 -15.76 26.42 7.95
C ASN A 150 -16.25 26.30 6.50
N LEU A 151 -17.03 27.28 6.08
CA LEU A 151 -17.58 27.41 4.73
C LEU A 151 -17.46 28.86 4.27
N ASP A 152 -16.85 29.08 3.11
CA ASP A 152 -16.71 30.38 2.45
C ASP A 152 -17.29 30.32 1.03
N ILE A 153 -18.36 31.07 0.81
CA ILE A 153 -19.06 31.17 -0.47
C ILE A 153 -19.02 32.62 -0.94
N GLY A 154 -18.44 32.85 -2.12
CA GLY A 154 -18.46 34.16 -2.79
C GLY A 154 -19.56 34.20 -3.84
N THR A 155 -20.48 35.15 -3.71
CA THR A 155 -21.61 35.35 -4.63
C THR A 155 -21.49 36.69 -5.36
N GLY A 156 -21.80 36.71 -6.66
CA GLY A 156 -21.82 37.94 -7.49
C GLY A 156 -20.46 38.60 -7.72
N ILE A 157 -20.37 39.53 -8.68
CA ILE A 157 -19.12 40.29 -8.98
C ILE A 157 -19.28 41.77 -8.65
N ASP A 158 -20.50 42.30 -8.76
CA ASP A 158 -20.88 43.66 -8.35
C ASP A 158 -22.37 43.68 -7.93
N HIS A 159 -22.91 44.87 -7.64
CA HIS A 159 -24.30 45.06 -7.21
C HIS A 159 -25.36 44.64 -8.25
N ARG A 160 -24.98 44.28 -9.49
CA ARG A 160 -25.89 43.86 -10.56
C ARG A 160 -26.06 42.34 -10.64
N TYR A 161 -25.13 41.56 -10.07
CA TYR A 161 -25.11 40.09 -10.13
C TYR A 161 -25.28 39.43 -8.75
N LYS A 162 -25.93 40.12 -7.82
CA LYS A 162 -26.16 39.57 -6.48
C LYS A 162 -27.25 38.50 -6.54
N VAL A 163 -27.02 37.38 -5.88
CA VAL A 163 -28.08 36.40 -5.70
C VAL A 163 -29.04 36.92 -4.63
N GLN A 164 -30.28 37.14 -5.03
CA GLN A 164 -31.33 37.59 -4.12
C GLN A 164 -31.87 36.36 -3.39
N MET A 165 -31.76 36.33 -2.06
CA MET A 165 -32.29 35.29 -1.17
C MET A 165 -31.88 33.85 -1.48
N LEU A 166 -30.90 33.36 -0.71
CA LEU A 166 -30.40 32.00 -0.79
C LEU A 166 -30.70 31.21 0.48
N ARG A 167 -31.01 29.91 0.33
CA ARG A 167 -30.90 28.94 1.43
C ARG A 167 -29.65 28.11 1.24
N LEU A 168 -28.86 28.00 2.30
CA LEU A 168 -27.78 27.04 2.39
C LEU A 168 -28.32 25.77 3.04
N GLN A 169 -28.05 24.63 2.40
CA GLN A 169 -28.54 23.34 2.89
C GLN A 169 -27.44 22.29 2.81
N SER A 170 -27.49 21.33 3.72
CA SER A 170 -26.61 20.17 3.74
C SER A 170 -27.39 18.87 3.60
N SER A 171 -26.71 17.84 3.12
CA SER A 171 -27.26 16.49 3.07
C SER A 171 -26.14 15.45 3.18
N MET A 172 -26.49 14.25 3.64
CA MET A 172 -25.62 13.07 3.58
C MET A 172 -25.92 12.17 2.37
N ASP A 173 -27.14 12.22 1.84
CA ASP A 173 -27.64 11.30 0.81
C ASP A 173 -28.06 11.99 -0.49
N GLY A 174 -28.10 13.33 -0.51
CA GLY A 174 -28.56 14.15 -1.63
C GLY A 174 -30.08 14.19 -1.80
N LEU A 175 -30.83 13.49 -0.94
CA LEU A 175 -32.28 13.34 -1.00
C LEU A 175 -32.97 14.14 0.10
N ILE A 176 -32.46 14.08 1.33
CA ILE A 176 -32.98 14.79 2.50
C ILE A 176 -32.04 15.95 2.79
N TRP A 177 -32.61 17.16 2.89
CA TRP A 177 -31.85 18.40 3.01
C TRP A 177 -32.22 19.14 4.28
N ASP A 178 -31.19 19.48 5.06
CA ASP A 178 -31.31 20.27 6.28
C ASP A 178 -30.88 21.72 6.01
N ASP A 179 -31.68 22.68 6.49
CA ASP A 179 -31.36 24.10 6.39
C ASP A 179 -30.23 24.45 7.36
N LEU A 180 -29.15 25.05 6.83
CA LEU A 180 -28.01 25.51 7.63
C LEU A 180 -28.29 26.85 8.32
N ASP A 181 -29.17 27.66 7.73
CA ASP A 181 -29.60 28.95 8.27
C ASP A 181 -31.11 28.90 8.55
N THR A 182 -31.54 29.48 9.67
CA THR A 182 -32.97 29.58 10.01
C THR A 182 -33.74 30.45 9.02
N ASP A 183 -33.09 31.50 8.51
CA ASP A 183 -33.66 32.45 7.55
C ASP A 183 -32.80 32.50 6.28
N PRO A 184 -33.40 32.73 5.09
CA PRO A 184 -32.65 32.90 3.86
C PRO A 184 -31.64 34.05 3.93
N VAL A 185 -30.44 33.83 3.41
CA VAL A 185 -29.37 34.83 3.32
C VAL A 185 -29.72 35.87 2.26
N GLN A 186 -29.68 37.15 2.62
CA GLN A 186 -30.11 38.26 1.75
C GLN A 186 -28.95 39.19 1.37
N ASP A 187 -28.97 39.68 0.12
CA ASP A 187 -28.18 40.80 -0.41
C ASP A 187 -26.67 40.80 -0.10
N THR A 188 -26.06 39.61 0.00
CA THR A 188 -24.63 39.46 0.28
C THR A 188 -23.82 39.05 -0.94
N SER A 189 -22.56 39.49 -0.96
CA SER A 189 -21.55 39.05 -1.92
C SER A 189 -20.64 37.96 -1.36
N ARG A 190 -20.74 37.64 -0.07
CA ARG A 190 -19.93 36.62 0.60
C ARG A 190 -20.67 36.02 1.78
N ILE A 191 -20.54 34.73 1.96
CA ILE A 191 -21.12 33.99 3.07
C ILE A 191 -19.99 33.22 3.74
N GLU A 192 -19.67 33.57 4.97
CA GLU A 192 -18.74 32.83 5.81
C GLU A 192 -19.52 32.17 6.95
N ARG A 193 -19.22 30.90 7.22
CA ARG A 193 -19.75 30.14 8.35
C ARG A 193 -18.62 29.41 9.04
N VAL A 194 -18.74 29.34 10.37
CA VAL A 194 -17.92 28.48 11.22
C VAL A 194 -18.92 27.62 12.01
N PHE A 195 -18.69 26.31 12.02
CA PHE A 195 -19.56 25.34 12.67
C PHE A 195 -18.89 24.82 13.94
N ASP A 196 -19.59 24.97 15.06
CA ASP A 196 -19.21 24.40 16.35
C ASP A 196 -20.48 23.84 17.04
N PRO A 197 -20.65 22.50 17.11
CA PRO A 197 -19.74 21.47 16.60
C PRO A 197 -19.65 21.45 15.05
N PRO A 198 -18.63 20.80 14.45
CA PRO A 198 -18.49 20.68 12.99
C PRO A 198 -19.75 20.13 12.32
N LEU A 199 -20.06 20.65 11.13
CA LEU A 199 -21.18 20.19 10.31
C LEU A 199 -20.78 18.92 9.57
N HIS A 200 -21.40 17.80 9.91
CA HIS A 200 -21.19 16.55 9.18
C HIS A 200 -22.08 16.49 7.92
N ALA A 201 -21.47 16.58 6.72
CA ALA A 201 -22.21 16.58 5.45
C ALA A 201 -21.40 15.99 4.29
N ARG A 202 -22.08 15.43 3.29
CA ARG A 202 -21.49 15.03 2.00
C ARG A 202 -21.83 16.01 0.89
N PHE A 203 -23.05 16.54 0.91
CA PHE A 203 -23.54 17.47 -0.08
C PHE A 203 -23.78 18.82 0.58
N LEU A 204 -23.39 19.88 -0.10
CA LEU A 204 -23.86 21.23 0.19
C LEU A 204 -24.59 21.77 -1.03
N ARG A 205 -25.63 22.58 -0.79
CA ARG A 205 -26.28 23.29 -1.88
C ARG A 205 -26.65 24.72 -1.53
N ILE A 206 -26.65 25.55 -2.57
CA ILE A 206 -27.25 26.88 -2.57
C ILE A 206 -28.59 26.77 -3.31
N LEU A 207 -29.69 26.97 -2.61
CA LEU A 207 -31.05 27.00 -3.17
C LEU A 207 -31.52 28.44 -3.36
N THR A 208 -31.93 28.81 -4.58
CA THR A 208 -32.55 30.11 -4.87
C THR A 208 -33.98 30.14 -4.35
N VAL A 209 -34.30 31.08 -3.47
CA VAL A 209 -35.62 31.17 -2.81
C VAL A 209 -36.52 32.24 -3.44
N VAL A 210 -35.94 33.16 -4.21
CA VAL A 210 -36.65 34.15 -5.05
C VAL A 210 -35.98 34.25 -6.42
N ASP A 211 -36.63 34.93 -7.36
CA ASP A 211 -36.04 35.21 -8.66
C ASP A 211 -34.73 36.02 -8.49
N PRO A 212 -33.61 35.63 -9.15
CA PRO A 212 -32.36 36.37 -9.07
C PRO A 212 -32.53 37.81 -9.58
N SER A 213 -31.76 38.76 -9.05
CA SER A 213 -31.87 40.19 -9.41
C SER A 213 -31.83 40.41 -10.93
N ASN A 214 -32.73 41.28 -11.43
CA ASN A 214 -32.90 41.94 -12.75
C ASN A 214 -32.29 41.39 -14.07
N GLU A 215 -31.21 40.63 -14.06
CA GLU A 215 -30.63 39.96 -15.24
C GLU A 215 -30.73 38.42 -15.17
N GLY A 216 -31.10 37.84 -14.02
CA GLY A 216 -31.46 36.43 -13.86
C GLY A 216 -30.33 35.39 -13.98
N TYR A 217 -29.07 35.81 -14.17
CA TYR A 217 -27.90 34.94 -14.12
C TYR A 217 -27.38 34.79 -12.68
N ALA A 218 -26.87 33.59 -12.33
CA ALA A 218 -26.16 33.39 -11.08
C ALA A 218 -24.65 33.37 -11.31
N VAL A 219 -23.92 34.00 -10.39
CA VAL A 219 -22.46 33.98 -10.36
C VAL A 219 -22.00 33.52 -8.99
N VAL A 220 -21.15 32.50 -8.98
CA VAL A 220 -20.47 31.98 -7.80
C VAL A 220 -18.98 32.06 -8.05
N ARG A 221 -18.27 32.80 -7.21
CA ARG A 221 -16.82 33.02 -7.31
C ARG A 221 -16.04 31.96 -6.58
N ARG A 222 -16.56 31.53 -5.43
CA ARG A 222 -15.93 30.51 -4.60
C ARG A 222 -16.98 29.74 -3.83
N PHE A 223 -16.71 28.47 -3.58
CA PHE A 223 -17.50 27.57 -2.75
C PHE A 223 -16.53 26.62 -2.05
N LEU A 224 -15.95 27.11 -0.96
CA LEU A 224 -14.80 26.50 -0.31
C LEU A 224 -15.18 26.08 1.11
N ILE A 225 -14.72 24.90 1.52
CA ILE A 225 -14.84 24.41 2.89
C ILE A 225 -13.46 24.26 3.51
N ASN A 226 -13.39 24.37 4.85
CA ASN A 226 -12.19 24.14 5.65
C ASN A 226 -10.96 24.92 5.14
N GLN A 227 -11.16 26.17 4.71
CA GLN A 227 -10.10 27.08 4.28
C GLN A 227 -9.10 27.32 5.44
N GLY A 228 -7.84 26.96 5.19
CA GLY A 228 -6.73 26.93 6.15
C GLY A 228 -5.42 26.37 5.57
N ALA A 229 -5.47 25.62 4.46
CA ALA A 229 -4.33 25.34 3.59
C ALA A 229 -4.90 24.89 2.24
N GLN A 230 -4.48 25.51 1.14
CA GLN A 230 -4.26 24.87 -0.18
C GLN A 230 -4.17 25.90 -1.30
N THR A 231 -3.05 25.85 -2.02
CA THR A 231 -2.97 26.25 -3.42
C THR A 231 -2.80 25.02 -4.30
N ARG A 232 -3.77 24.83 -5.21
CA ARG A 232 -3.67 24.41 -6.61
C ARG A 232 -3.45 22.92 -6.99
N SER A 233 -4.53 22.35 -7.58
CA SER A 233 -4.63 21.42 -8.73
C SER A 233 -3.69 20.20 -8.85
N ASP A 234 -4.17 19.02 -8.42
CA ASP A 234 -3.84 17.68 -8.96
C ASP A 234 -5.11 16.80 -8.82
N ASP A 235 -5.87 16.64 -9.91
CA ASP A 235 -7.23 16.08 -9.92
C ASP A 235 -7.35 14.57 -9.59
N ASP A 236 -6.27 13.86 -9.25
CA ASP A 236 -6.28 12.40 -9.06
C ASP A 236 -5.53 11.95 -7.79
N THR A 237 -5.60 12.69 -6.67
CA THR A 237 -4.98 12.24 -5.42
C THR A 237 -5.88 12.34 -4.19
N VAL A 238 -5.68 11.44 -3.23
CA VAL A 238 -6.22 11.53 -1.87
C VAL A 238 -5.12 12.03 -0.94
N THR A 239 -5.28 13.23 -0.39
CA THR A 239 -4.24 13.87 0.43
C THR A 239 -4.61 13.92 1.91
N PHE A 240 -3.66 13.61 2.78
CA PHE A 240 -3.74 13.68 4.23
C PHE A 240 -2.76 14.74 4.74
N VAL A 241 -3.24 15.71 5.50
CA VAL A 241 -2.42 16.76 6.13
C VAL A 241 -2.34 16.49 7.62
N CYS A 242 -1.13 16.37 8.15
CA CYS A 242 -0.84 16.14 9.55
C CYS A 242 -0.22 17.40 10.14
N THR A 243 -0.79 17.93 11.21
CA THR A 243 -0.34 19.16 11.86
C THR A 243 -0.17 18.90 13.36
N PRO A 244 0.97 19.25 13.99
CA PRO A 244 1.12 19.18 15.44
C PRO A 244 0.08 20.06 16.12
N ASP A 245 -0.59 19.60 17.18
CA ASP A 245 -1.62 20.41 17.85
C ASP A 245 -1.06 21.69 18.49
N GLU A 246 0.22 21.68 18.84
CA GLU A 246 0.95 22.83 19.37
C GLU A 246 1.40 23.81 18.27
N GLY A 247 1.15 23.49 16.99
CA GLY A 247 1.50 24.29 15.81
C GLY A 247 2.90 24.01 15.25
N GLU A 248 3.83 23.51 16.07
CA GLU A 248 5.18 23.14 15.64
C GLU A 248 5.72 21.91 16.39
N ALA A 249 6.59 21.14 15.73
CA ALA A 249 7.24 19.96 16.28
C ALA A 249 8.74 19.96 16.00
N VAL A 250 9.56 19.99 17.05
CA VAL A 250 11.03 19.88 16.93
C VAL A 250 11.46 18.41 16.92
N PHE A 251 12.11 17.99 15.84
CA PHE A 251 12.75 16.69 15.67
C PHE A 251 14.24 16.80 15.96
N ASP A 252 14.67 16.28 17.11
CA ASP A 252 16.05 16.37 17.63
C ASP A 252 16.84 15.05 17.54
N GLY A 253 16.23 14.01 16.96
CA GLY A 253 16.76 12.65 16.88
C GLY A 253 16.23 11.69 17.97
N SER A 254 15.45 12.18 18.92
CA SER A 254 14.69 11.36 19.88
C SER A 254 13.17 11.33 19.58
N ARG A 255 12.70 12.29 18.78
CA ARG A 255 11.32 12.40 18.31
C ARG A 255 11.11 11.70 16.96
N GLU A 256 10.09 10.86 16.89
CA GLU A 256 9.60 10.21 15.67
C GLU A 256 8.08 10.36 15.59
N PHE A 257 7.56 10.60 14.38
CA PHE A 257 6.12 10.64 14.12
C PHE A 257 5.76 9.51 13.15
N THR A 258 4.76 8.69 13.49
CA THR A 258 4.27 7.62 12.62
C THR A 258 2.84 7.90 12.19
N LEU A 259 2.64 8.06 10.88
CA LEU A 259 1.32 8.11 10.27
C LEU A 259 0.91 6.70 9.83
N ILE A 260 -0.26 6.25 10.28
CA ILE A 260 -0.82 4.95 9.91
C ILE A 260 -2.07 5.17 9.07
N LEU A 261 -1.96 4.95 7.77
CA LEU A 261 -3.06 4.99 6.83
C LEU A 261 -3.60 3.57 6.65
N SER A 262 -4.75 3.26 7.24
CA SER A 262 -5.34 1.91 7.15
C SER A 262 -6.61 1.86 6.32
N SER A 263 -6.98 0.65 5.93
CA SER A 263 -8.19 0.38 5.16
C SER A 263 -8.22 1.08 3.79
N ILE A 264 -7.05 1.36 3.21
CA ILE A 264 -6.88 1.98 1.90
C ILE A 264 -7.46 1.02 0.85
N PRO A 265 -8.51 1.41 0.10
CA PRO A 265 -9.09 0.54 -0.91
C PRO A 265 -8.20 0.54 -2.15
N VAL A 266 -7.56 -0.60 -2.42
CA VAL A 266 -6.56 -0.73 -3.49
C VAL A 266 -7.28 -0.80 -4.83
N ASN A 267 -6.78 -0.14 -5.88
CA ASN A 267 -7.39 -0.20 -7.20
C ASN A 267 -7.30 -1.59 -7.86
N GLN A 268 -7.93 -1.76 -9.03
CA GLN A 268 -8.05 -3.06 -9.69
C GLN A 268 -6.83 -3.43 -10.56
N THR A 269 -6.03 -2.45 -10.96
CA THR A 269 -4.98 -2.65 -11.96
C THR A 269 -3.64 -2.93 -11.28
N PRO A 270 -3.01 -4.11 -11.53
CA PRO A 270 -1.67 -4.41 -11.04
C PRO A 270 -0.63 -3.37 -11.50
N GLY A 271 0.36 -3.11 -10.66
CA GLY A 271 1.38 -2.09 -10.92
C GLY A 271 1.99 -1.53 -9.63
N ALA A 272 2.89 -0.56 -9.77
CA ALA A 272 3.50 0.12 -8.63
C ALA A 272 3.00 1.56 -8.56
N ALA A 273 2.63 2.00 -7.36
CA ALA A 273 2.26 3.37 -7.08
C ALA A 273 3.40 4.12 -6.38
N THR A 274 3.39 5.44 -6.55
CA THR A 274 4.31 6.37 -5.90
C THR A 274 3.49 7.34 -5.04
N LEU A 275 3.85 7.49 -3.77
CA LEU A 275 3.22 8.48 -2.89
C LEU A 275 3.90 9.83 -3.04
N GLY A 276 3.13 10.91 -3.00
CA GLY A 276 3.66 12.26 -2.80
C GLY A 276 3.76 12.59 -1.31
N ILE A 277 4.85 13.23 -0.90
CA ILE A 277 5.04 13.71 0.47
C ILE A 277 5.50 15.16 0.40
N THR A 278 4.82 16.06 1.11
CA THR A 278 5.25 17.45 1.28
C THR A 278 5.41 17.76 2.77
N GLN A 279 6.56 18.29 3.16
CA GLN A 279 6.87 18.65 4.54
C GLN A 279 7.06 20.17 4.62
N THR A 280 6.44 20.80 5.61
CA THR A 280 6.65 22.22 5.90
C THR A 280 7.55 22.33 7.12
N VAL A 281 8.73 22.92 6.94
CA VAL A 281 9.74 23.10 7.98
C VAL A 281 10.04 24.58 8.19
N ILE A 282 10.42 24.97 9.40
CA ILE A 282 10.87 26.33 9.71
C ILE A 282 12.38 26.38 9.57
N ALA A 283 12.89 27.26 8.70
CA ALA A 283 14.31 27.52 8.51
C ALA A 283 14.59 29.02 8.44
N ASP A 284 15.72 29.46 9.02
CA ASP A 284 16.28 30.83 9.04
C ASP A 284 15.40 31.96 8.44
N GLY A 285 14.29 32.28 9.13
CA GLY A 285 13.44 33.43 8.83
C GLY A 285 12.09 33.15 8.16
N GLY A 286 11.71 31.88 7.91
CA GLY A 286 10.40 31.55 7.36
C GLY A 286 10.08 30.05 7.28
N GLU A 287 8.93 29.73 6.70
CA GLU A 287 8.54 28.35 6.35
C GLU A 287 9.10 27.98 4.97
N ASP A 288 9.64 26.78 4.86
CA ASP A 288 10.06 26.15 3.60
C ASP A 288 9.28 24.85 3.37
N HIS A 289 9.00 24.53 2.10
CA HIS A 289 8.21 23.37 1.70
C HIS A 289 9.07 22.39 0.91
N HIS A 290 9.25 21.18 1.43
CA HIS A 290 9.97 20.12 0.74
C HIS A 290 9.03 19.05 0.22
N THR A 291 8.97 18.91 -1.10
CA THR A 291 8.23 17.83 -1.75
C THR A 291 9.17 16.70 -2.16
N THR A 292 8.78 15.47 -1.85
CA THR A 292 9.47 14.24 -2.24
C THR A 292 8.46 13.16 -2.63
N SER A 293 8.95 12.12 -3.30
CA SER A 293 8.16 10.97 -3.74
C SER A 293 8.68 9.72 -3.07
N LEU A 294 7.77 8.84 -2.65
CA LEU A 294 8.10 7.55 -2.05
C LEU A 294 7.58 6.41 -2.93
N ASP A 295 8.51 5.62 -3.44
CA ASP A 295 8.23 4.46 -4.30
C ASP A 295 8.09 3.17 -3.47
N GLY A 296 7.80 2.05 -4.15
CA GLY A 296 7.79 0.71 -3.56
C GLY A 296 6.41 0.21 -3.12
N PHE A 297 5.33 0.89 -3.50
CA PHE A 297 3.95 0.46 -3.22
C PHE A 297 3.41 -0.42 -4.34
N GLU A 298 3.86 -1.68 -4.39
CA GLU A 298 3.45 -2.65 -5.40
C GLU A 298 2.05 -3.22 -5.14
N LYS A 299 1.27 -3.42 -6.21
CA LYS A 299 -0.05 -4.06 -6.22
C LYS A 299 -0.06 -5.23 -7.20
N ALA A 300 -0.60 -6.38 -6.78
CA ALA A 300 -0.71 -7.58 -7.61
C ALA A 300 -2.12 -8.21 -7.55
N ASP A 301 -2.51 -8.91 -8.63
CA ASP A 301 -3.76 -9.69 -8.78
C ASP A 301 -3.96 -10.79 -7.75
N SER A 302 -2.86 -11.31 -7.23
CA SER A 302 -2.81 -12.34 -6.21
C SER A 302 -1.70 -11.99 -5.22
N ALA A 303 -1.98 -12.14 -3.92
CA ALA A 303 -0.90 -12.20 -2.95
C ALA A 303 0.04 -13.31 -3.44
N PHE A 304 1.34 -13.02 -3.55
CA PHE A 304 2.32 -14.06 -3.79
C PHE A 304 2.14 -15.14 -2.70
N VAL A 305 1.65 -16.31 -3.11
CA VAL A 305 1.46 -17.45 -2.22
C VAL A 305 2.64 -18.38 -2.44
N PHE A 306 3.38 -18.63 -1.37
CA PHE A 306 4.44 -19.59 -1.35
C PHE A 306 4.51 -20.21 0.04
N GLU A 307 3.84 -21.34 0.21
CA GLU A 307 3.65 -21.97 1.51
C GLU A 307 3.49 -23.49 1.38
N ASN A 308 3.50 -24.17 2.53
CA ASN A 308 3.21 -25.59 2.67
C ASN A 308 4.14 -26.51 1.85
N PHE A 309 5.38 -26.10 1.60
CA PHE A 309 6.33 -26.98 0.91
C PHE A 309 6.66 -28.20 1.78
N SER A 310 6.25 -29.37 1.32
CA SER A 310 6.32 -30.61 2.10
C SER A 310 6.48 -31.83 1.20
N SER A 311 6.96 -32.93 1.79
CA SER A 311 7.02 -34.24 1.16
C SER A 311 5.81 -35.08 1.59
N GLU A 312 5.19 -35.82 0.68
CA GLU A 312 4.07 -36.72 0.97
C GLU A 312 4.46 -37.78 2.03
N GLN A 313 5.68 -38.30 1.93
CA GLN A 313 6.28 -39.16 2.95
C GLN A 313 7.55 -38.51 3.51
N THR A 314 7.63 -38.38 4.84
CA THR A 314 8.84 -37.87 5.53
C THR A 314 9.92 -38.96 5.73
N ARG A 315 9.57 -40.22 5.45
CA ARG A 315 10.46 -41.37 5.50
C ARG A 315 10.14 -42.37 4.40
N VAL A 316 11.16 -42.80 3.68
CA VAL A 316 11.06 -43.77 2.57
C VAL A 316 12.10 -44.89 2.71
N GLY A 317 12.00 -45.94 1.90
CA GLY A 317 13.04 -46.96 1.73
C GLY A 317 14.22 -46.46 0.89
N ASN A 318 15.36 -47.15 0.99
CA ASN A 318 16.52 -46.88 0.14
C ASN A 318 16.19 -47.12 -1.34
N GLY A 319 16.49 -46.13 -2.18
CA GLY A 319 16.21 -46.13 -3.62
C GLY A 319 14.78 -45.73 -4.00
N GLU A 320 13.93 -45.39 -3.02
CA GLU A 320 12.57 -44.94 -3.31
C GLU A 320 12.51 -43.45 -3.69
N HIS A 321 11.37 -43.06 -4.27
CA HIS A 321 11.04 -41.69 -4.65
C HIS A 321 9.93 -41.15 -3.76
N VAL A 322 9.81 -39.83 -3.71
CA VAL A 322 8.80 -39.10 -2.95
C VAL A 322 8.08 -38.07 -3.82
N THR A 323 6.82 -37.81 -3.52
CA THR A 323 6.06 -36.69 -4.08
C THR A 323 6.25 -35.44 -3.20
N LEU A 324 6.53 -34.31 -3.82
CA LEU A 324 6.63 -33.00 -3.16
C LEU A 324 5.38 -32.17 -3.47
N HIS A 325 4.88 -31.45 -2.46
CA HIS A 325 3.70 -30.60 -2.54
C HIS A 325 4.01 -29.18 -2.08
N TRP A 326 3.39 -28.19 -2.72
CA TRP A 326 3.40 -26.80 -2.26
C TRP A 326 2.19 -26.05 -2.79
N THR A 327 1.87 -24.94 -2.13
CA THR A 327 0.92 -23.94 -2.63
C THR A 327 1.72 -22.78 -3.20
N GLY A 328 1.49 -22.46 -4.48
CA GLY A 328 2.27 -21.49 -5.25
C GLY A 328 1.41 -20.51 -6.03
N SER A 329 1.87 -19.29 -6.25
CA SER A 329 1.33 -18.40 -7.28
C SER A 329 1.68 -18.90 -8.69
N PRO A 330 0.69 -19.12 -9.59
CA PRO A 330 0.94 -19.56 -10.97
C PRO A 330 1.42 -18.44 -11.91
N GLU A 331 1.12 -17.18 -11.57
CA GLU A 331 1.41 -16.02 -12.40
C GLU A 331 2.70 -15.33 -11.94
N ASN A 332 3.54 -14.92 -12.89
CA ASN A 332 4.76 -14.15 -12.67
C ASN A 332 5.73 -14.73 -11.62
N THR A 333 5.72 -16.05 -11.46
CA THR A 333 6.57 -16.79 -10.51
C THR A 333 7.15 -18.02 -11.19
N GLU A 334 8.47 -18.18 -11.13
CA GLU A 334 9.16 -19.40 -11.54
C GLU A 334 9.57 -20.20 -10.31
N TYR A 335 9.37 -21.52 -10.36
CA TYR A 335 9.75 -22.41 -9.25
C TYR A 335 10.91 -23.30 -9.68
N HIS A 336 11.92 -23.37 -8.81
CA HIS A 336 13.07 -24.24 -9.02
C HIS A 336 13.34 -25.12 -7.80
N LEU A 337 13.60 -26.39 -8.04
CA LEU A 337 13.97 -27.36 -7.03
C LEU A 337 15.48 -27.62 -7.06
N SER A 338 16.07 -27.75 -5.87
CA SER A 338 17.46 -28.17 -5.65
C SER A 338 17.56 -29.11 -4.45
N TRP A 339 18.60 -29.95 -4.40
CA TRP A 339 18.83 -30.93 -3.33
C TRP A 339 20.31 -31.32 -3.24
N ASP A 340 20.75 -31.92 -2.12
CA ASP A 340 22.12 -32.46 -1.91
C ASP A 340 23.25 -31.46 -2.27
N ASP A 341 23.11 -30.19 -1.88
CA ASP A 341 24.04 -29.09 -2.19
C ASP A 341 24.33 -28.89 -3.69
N ARG A 342 23.50 -29.46 -4.58
CA ARG A 342 23.62 -29.24 -6.01
C ARG A 342 23.36 -27.78 -6.32
N THR A 343 24.23 -27.20 -7.13
CA THR A 343 24.06 -25.84 -7.67
C THR A 343 23.03 -25.77 -8.80
N GLU A 344 22.67 -26.92 -9.38
CA GLU A 344 21.69 -27.02 -10.45
C GLU A 344 20.27 -26.83 -9.91
N ARG A 345 19.51 -25.94 -10.57
CA ARG A 345 18.14 -25.57 -10.22
C ARG A 345 17.20 -26.10 -11.29
N ILE A 346 16.38 -27.09 -10.94
CA ILE A 346 15.46 -27.75 -11.87
C ILE A 346 14.11 -27.03 -11.85
N SER A 347 13.63 -26.55 -12.99
CA SER A 347 12.30 -25.94 -13.09
C SER A 347 11.21 -26.97 -12.76
N VAL A 348 10.27 -26.58 -11.90
CA VAL A 348 9.11 -27.39 -11.49
C VAL A 348 7.80 -26.65 -11.79
N PRO A 349 6.63 -27.33 -11.77
CA PRO A 349 5.36 -26.72 -12.17
C PRO A 349 5.02 -25.43 -11.42
N ALA A 350 4.36 -24.49 -12.12
CA ALA A 350 3.78 -23.29 -11.53
C ALA A 350 2.25 -23.40 -11.57
N ALA A 351 1.65 -23.75 -10.42
CA ALA A 351 0.21 -23.89 -10.24
C ALA A 351 -0.18 -23.52 -8.81
N ARG A 352 -1.48 -23.28 -8.57
CA ARG A 352 -2.01 -22.96 -7.23
C ARG A 352 -1.74 -24.07 -6.23
N ASP A 353 -2.04 -25.31 -6.65
CA ASP A 353 -1.76 -26.53 -5.90
C ASP A 353 -0.80 -27.37 -6.73
N CYS A 354 0.45 -27.41 -6.29
CA CYS A 354 1.52 -28.09 -7.01
C CYS A 354 1.83 -29.45 -6.41
N SER A 355 2.20 -30.37 -7.30
CA SER A 355 2.69 -31.70 -6.97
C SER A 355 3.80 -32.06 -7.95
N PHE A 356 4.91 -32.60 -7.45
CA PHE A 356 6.04 -33.00 -8.28
C PHE A 356 6.66 -34.29 -7.75
N ASP A 357 6.74 -35.31 -8.61
CA ASP A 357 7.36 -36.59 -8.25
C ASP A 357 8.87 -36.53 -8.50
N THR A 358 9.66 -36.87 -7.49
CA THR A 358 11.12 -36.88 -7.60
C THR A 358 11.63 -37.94 -8.59
N VAL A 359 10.80 -38.89 -9.06
CA VAL A 359 11.14 -39.78 -10.18
C VAL A 359 11.39 -39.03 -11.48
N ASP A 360 10.78 -37.85 -11.64
CA ASP A 360 10.91 -37.02 -12.85
C ASP A 360 12.18 -36.16 -12.83
N LEU A 361 12.98 -36.22 -11.76
CA LEU A 361 14.23 -35.47 -11.67
C LEU A 361 15.32 -36.04 -12.61
N PRO A 362 15.95 -35.19 -13.44
CA PRO A 362 17.01 -35.64 -14.34
C PRO A 362 18.19 -36.26 -13.59
N GLY A 363 18.47 -37.54 -13.88
CA GLY A 363 19.60 -38.27 -13.28
C GLY A 363 19.45 -38.54 -11.78
N PHE A 364 18.23 -38.46 -11.24
CA PHE A 364 17.95 -38.82 -9.85
C PHE A 364 17.57 -40.30 -9.76
N ALA A 365 18.42 -41.09 -9.10
CA ALA A 365 18.26 -42.54 -9.02
C ALA A 365 17.37 -43.02 -7.86
N GLY A 366 16.76 -42.08 -7.13
CA GLY A 366 16.04 -42.34 -5.88
C GLY A 366 16.83 -41.89 -4.65
N LEU A 367 16.17 -41.91 -3.50
CA LEU A 367 16.72 -41.48 -2.22
C LEU A 367 17.53 -42.59 -1.56
N SER A 368 18.85 -42.44 -1.50
CA SER A 368 19.72 -43.38 -0.79
C SER A 368 20.21 -42.86 0.57
N ARG A 369 20.01 -41.57 0.87
CA ARG A 369 20.39 -40.93 2.13
C ARG A 369 19.37 -39.89 2.55
N THR A 370 19.52 -39.35 3.76
CA THR A 370 18.67 -38.24 4.20
C THR A 370 18.94 -37.03 3.30
N THR A 371 17.92 -36.56 2.60
CA THR A 371 18.02 -35.48 1.61
C THR A 371 17.09 -34.35 1.99
N THR A 372 17.61 -33.12 1.92
CA THR A 372 16.81 -31.90 2.04
C THR A 372 16.57 -31.33 0.66
N PHE A 373 15.31 -31.19 0.30
CA PHE A 373 14.89 -30.48 -0.90
C PHE A 373 14.67 -29.01 -0.56
N VAL A 374 15.12 -28.12 -1.44
CA VAL A 374 14.93 -26.68 -1.34
C VAL A 374 14.16 -26.21 -2.58
N LEU A 375 13.03 -25.57 -2.35
CA LEU A 375 12.20 -24.93 -3.37
C LEU A 375 12.48 -23.42 -3.36
N ASP A 376 12.90 -22.90 -4.51
CA ASP A 376 13.18 -21.49 -4.79
C ASP A 376 12.05 -20.94 -5.66
N ALA A 377 11.23 -20.06 -5.11
CA ALA A 377 10.23 -19.30 -5.86
C ALA A 377 10.83 -17.94 -6.24
N GLN A 378 10.99 -17.74 -7.53
CA GLN A 378 11.56 -16.52 -8.13
C GLN A 378 10.44 -15.63 -8.64
N THR A 379 10.37 -14.42 -8.11
CA THR A 379 9.43 -13.39 -8.60
C THR A 379 10.21 -12.20 -9.13
N THR A 380 9.70 -11.56 -10.18
CA THR A 380 10.31 -10.34 -10.71
C THR A 380 9.59 -9.13 -10.11
N ASN A 381 10.33 -8.25 -9.45
CA ASN A 381 9.77 -6.99 -8.94
C ASN A 381 9.65 -5.94 -10.05
N SER A 382 8.97 -4.83 -9.75
CA SER A 382 8.75 -3.71 -10.69
C SER A 382 10.05 -3.06 -11.22
N SER A 383 11.17 -3.23 -10.52
CA SER A 383 12.51 -2.79 -10.94
C SER A 383 13.26 -3.82 -11.81
N ALA A 384 12.55 -4.85 -12.29
CA ALA A 384 13.10 -5.98 -13.04
C ALA A 384 14.18 -6.78 -12.28
N GLN A 385 14.21 -6.70 -10.95
CA GLN A 385 15.08 -7.52 -10.12
C GLN A 385 14.34 -8.80 -9.70
N THR A 386 15.03 -9.92 -9.74
CA THR A 386 14.53 -11.21 -9.26
C THR A 386 14.65 -11.28 -7.74
N VAL A 387 13.52 -11.47 -7.07
CA VAL A 387 13.41 -11.74 -5.63
C VAL A 387 13.24 -13.25 -5.45
N HIS A 388 14.05 -13.84 -4.57
CA HIS A 388 14.03 -15.27 -4.27
C HIS A 388 13.37 -15.55 -2.93
N HIS A 389 12.53 -16.58 -2.89
CA HIS A 389 11.89 -17.08 -1.67
C HIS A 389 12.18 -18.57 -1.52
N TYR A 390 12.68 -18.97 -0.35
CA TYR A 390 13.12 -20.35 -0.12
C TYR A 390 12.24 -21.05 0.92
N GLN A 391 11.88 -22.30 0.62
CA GLN A 391 11.35 -23.25 1.59
C GLN A 391 12.09 -24.58 1.44
N SER A 392 12.10 -25.38 2.50
CA SER A 392 12.76 -26.69 2.48
C SER A 392 11.94 -27.77 3.17
N THR A 393 12.07 -29.00 2.68
CA THR A 393 11.57 -30.21 3.37
C THR A 393 12.65 -31.28 3.38
N THR A 394 12.72 -32.06 4.45
CA THR A 394 13.73 -33.11 4.62
C THR A 394 13.06 -34.48 4.65
N VAL A 395 13.57 -35.41 3.83
CA VAL A 395 13.12 -36.80 3.77
C VAL A 395 14.21 -37.71 4.30
N THR A 396 13.85 -38.60 5.21
CA THR A 396 14.77 -39.59 5.81
C THR A 396 14.67 -40.92 5.08
N VAL A 397 15.79 -41.64 4.97
CA VAL A 397 15.85 -42.95 4.31
C VAL A 397 16.02 -44.05 5.35
N THR A 398 15.22 -45.10 5.22
CA THR A 398 15.37 -46.34 5.99
C THR A 398 16.48 -47.16 5.35
N ASP A 399 17.46 -47.57 6.16
CA ASP A 399 18.69 -48.24 5.73
C ASP A 399 19.46 -47.40 4.68
N PRO A 400 19.90 -46.17 5.04
CA PRO A 400 20.58 -45.29 4.11
C PRO A 400 21.95 -45.86 3.71
N ASP A 401 22.42 -45.48 2.52
CA ASP A 401 23.80 -45.68 2.10
C ASP A 401 24.73 -44.97 3.09
N ILE A 402 25.74 -45.71 3.57
CA ILE A 402 26.74 -45.17 4.47
C ILE A 402 27.95 -44.76 3.64
N GLU A 403 28.11 -43.46 3.44
CA GLU A 403 29.35 -42.86 2.96
C GLU A 403 30.23 -42.51 4.15
N ALA A 404 31.39 -43.17 4.26
CA ALA A 404 32.36 -42.93 5.33
C ALA A 404 33.74 -42.65 4.73
N THR A 405 34.33 -41.51 5.08
CA THR A 405 35.71 -41.16 4.68
C THR A 405 36.75 -42.05 5.38
N SER A 406 36.44 -42.51 6.59
CA SER A 406 37.22 -43.53 7.31
C SER A 406 36.29 -44.40 8.13
N LEU A 407 36.41 -45.73 7.98
CA LEU A 407 35.72 -46.70 8.82
C LEU A 407 36.75 -47.41 9.70
N THR A 408 36.67 -47.23 11.01
CA THR A 408 37.51 -47.96 11.97
C THR A 408 36.61 -48.84 12.84
N ALA A 409 36.69 -50.16 12.63
CA ALA A 409 36.03 -51.13 13.48
C ALA A 409 36.98 -51.52 14.63
N THR A 410 36.59 -51.24 15.88
CA THR A 410 37.36 -51.63 17.06
C THR A 410 36.97 -53.02 17.61
N GLY A 411 36.14 -53.77 16.88
CA GLY A 411 35.59 -55.07 17.28
C GLY A 411 35.26 -55.97 16.08
N ARG A 412 34.54 -57.08 16.31
CA ARG A 412 34.19 -58.09 15.30
C ARG A 412 33.13 -57.55 14.33
N ILE A 413 33.42 -57.59 13.02
CA ILE A 413 32.42 -57.43 11.96
C ILE A 413 31.80 -58.80 11.72
N ALA A 414 30.50 -58.95 11.96
CA ALA A 414 29.79 -60.21 11.73
C ALA A 414 28.97 -60.11 10.43
N VAL A 415 29.29 -60.97 9.46
CA VAL A 415 28.51 -61.19 8.23
C VAL A 415 27.45 -62.26 8.54
N ARG A 416 26.20 -62.07 8.11
CA ARG A 416 25.12 -63.03 8.40
C ARG A 416 25.35 -64.36 7.68
N GLU A 417 25.06 -65.47 8.34
CA GLU A 417 25.22 -66.83 7.78
C GLU A 417 24.32 -67.01 6.54
N GLY A 418 24.94 -67.30 5.39
CA GLY A 418 24.25 -67.42 4.09
C GLY A 418 24.16 -66.14 3.26
N GLY A 419 24.65 -64.99 3.75
CA GLY A 419 24.76 -63.74 3.00
C GLY A 419 26.04 -63.67 2.15
N THR A 420 25.96 -63.07 0.96
CA THR A 420 27.15 -62.64 0.20
C THR A 420 27.35 -61.14 0.44
N ASP A 421 27.72 -60.75 1.66
CA ASP A 421 27.97 -59.34 1.95
C ASP A 421 29.32 -58.95 1.35
N THR A 422 29.28 -58.11 0.30
CA THR A 422 30.47 -57.65 -0.43
C THR A 422 30.80 -56.24 0.04
N PHE A 423 31.97 -56.06 0.67
CA PHE A 423 32.49 -54.72 0.97
C PHE A 423 33.22 -54.18 -0.26
N LEU A 424 32.60 -53.23 -0.97
CA LEU A 424 33.22 -52.53 -2.08
C LEU A 424 33.75 -51.17 -1.61
N ALA A 425 35.06 -51.04 -1.48
CA ALA A 425 35.70 -49.75 -1.27
C ALA A 425 36.10 -49.16 -2.64
N ARG A 426 35.51 -48.02 -3.01
CA ARG A 426 35.97 -47.20 -4.14
C ARG A 426 36.82 -46.06 -3.57
N SER A 427 38.04 -45.93 -4.07
CA SER A 427 38.91 -44.79 -3.85
C SER A 427 39.04 -44.04 -5.17
N ASP A 428 38.90 -42.72 -5.13
CA ASP A 428 39.00 -41.87 -6.33
C ASP A 428 40.45 -41.78 -6.87
N ASP A 429 41.44 -42.20 -6.07
CA ASP A 429 42.87 -42.01 -6.40
C ASP A 429 43.66 -43.29 -6.76
N ALA A 430 43.07 -44.48 -6.71
CA ALA A 430 43.70 -45.68 -7.28
C ALA A 430 42.69 -46.82 -7.44
N SER A 431 42.79 -47.54 -8.57
CA SER A 431 42.18 -48.85 -8.89
C SER A 431 41.24 -49.45 -7.84
N THR A 432 39.96 -49.64 -8.19
CA THR A 432 38.97 -50.37 -7.38
C THR A 432 39.59 -51.65 -6.79
N GLN A 433 39.86 -51.65 -5.49
CA GLN A 433 40.23 -52.87 -4.77
C GLN A 433 38.93 -53.54 -4.32
N ALA A 434 38.48 -54.54 -5.08
CA ALA A 434 37.41 -55.42 -4.64
C ALA A 434 37.97 -56.38 -3.58
N LEU A 435 37.61 -56.17 -2.31
CA LEU A 435 37.90 -57.12 -1.24
C LEU A 435 36.77 -58.16 -1.19
N THR A 436 36.90 -59.21 -2.01
CA THR A 436 35.95 -60.32 -1.98
C THR A 436 36.37 -61.30 -0.88
N THR A 437 35.86 -61.12 0.34
CA THR A 437 36.05 -62.10 1.42
C THR A 437 34.94 -63.14 1.39
N ARG A 438 35.29 -64.37 1.01
CA ARG A 438 34.41 -65.53 1.20
C ARG A 438 34.77 -66.15 2.55
N ALA A 439 33.94 -65.91 3.55
CA ALA A 439 34.22 -66.32 4.92
C ALA A 439 33.52 -67.66 5.26
N GLU A 440 34.30 -68.72 5.46
CA GLU A 440 33.94 -69.82 6.37
C GLU A 440 34.65 -69.56 7.71
N GLY A 441 34.26 -68.50 8.44
CA GLY A 441 34.82 -68.16 9.76
C GLY A 441 35.15 -66.68 9.98
N ASP A 442 35.79 -66.39 11.12
CA ASP A 442 36.14 -65.02 11.51
C ASP A 442 37.24 -64.42 10.65
N VAL A 443 36.91 -63.34 9.94
CA VAL A 443 37.86 -62.56 9.15
C VAL A 443 38.25 -61.31 9.91
N THR A 444 39.55 -61.17 10.17
CA THR A 444 40.16 -59.90 10.61
C THR A 444 40.84 -59.28 9.40
N VAL A 445 40.38 -58.11 8.95
CA VAL A 445 41.04 -57.33 7.90
C VAL A 445 41.98 -56.34 8.59
N ILE A 446 43.29 -56.49 8.34
CA ILE A 446 44.30 -55.52 8.77
C ILE A 446 44.73 -54.79 7.50
N ALA A 447 44.48 -53.48 7.45
CA ALA A 447 44.95 -52.58 6.40
C ALA A 447 46.39 -52.13 6.69
#